data_AF-A0A5B8LGW5-F1
#
_entry.id   AF-A0A5B8LGW5-F1
#
_cell.length_a   1.000
_cell.length_b   1.000
_cell.length_c   1.000
_cell.angle_alpha   90.00
_cell.angle_beta   90.00
_cell.angle_gamma   90.00
#
_symmetry.space_group_name_H-M   'P 1'
#
loop_
_entity.id
_entity.type
_entity.pdbx_description
1 polymer ?
#
loop_
_entity_poly.entity_id
_entity_poly.type
_entity_poly.pdbx_seq_one_letter_code
_entity_poly.pdbx_strand_id
1 'polypeptide(L)'
;MKTVYQRTESDCGVAALAMLADVSYEQALEFLRGSFRHTRIISSGKILAGVTHFGRTPLGDRCIRIGERQLCDLDHNALLRGVLIEGQRKFGHWAIWDCFDQTIRDPYAYMLPFETLGLLEVSW
;
A
#
# COMPACT_ATOMS: atom_id res chain seq x y z
N MET A 1 -5.40 4.56 11.54
CA MET A 1 -6.07 4.07 10.30
C MET A 1 -6.72 2.70 10.58
N LYS A 2 -7.72 2.23 9.81
CA LYS A 2 -8.22 0.83 9.94
C LYS A 2 -7.47 -0.09 8.99
N THR A 3 -7.11 -1.29 9.43
CA THR A 3 -6.52 -2.30 8.54
C THR A 3 -7.60 -2.89 7.63
N VAL A 4 -7.37 -2.84 6.31
CA VAL A 4 -8.20 -3.52 5.31
C VAL A 4 -7.44 -4.73 4.80
N TYR A 5 -8.04 -5.92 4.90
CA TYR A 5 -7.42 -7.16 4.43
C TYR A 5 -7.71 -7.38 2.95
N GLN A 6 -6.71 -7.93 2.23
CA GLN A 6 -6.92 -8.35 0.84
C GLN A 6 -7.83 -9.59 0.80
N ARG A 7 -8.69 -9.68 -0.23
CA ARG A 7 -9.60 -10.84 -0.38
C ARG A 7 -9.06 -11.94 -1.29
N THR A 8 -8.10 -11.60 -2.14
CA THR A 8 -7.42 -12.55 -3.02
C THR A 8 -5.91 -12.33 -2.93
N GLU A 9 -5.12 -13.26 -3.45
CA GLU A 9 -3.65 -13.21 -3.42
C GLU A 9 -3.06 -11.97 -4.10
N SER A 10 -3.77 -11.35 -5.05
CA SER A 10 -3.29 -10.21 -5.83
C SER A 10 -3.84 -8.85 -5.39
N ASP A 11 -4.69 -8.81 -4.37
CA ASP A 11 -5.46 -7.60 -4.02
C ASP A 11 -4.78 -6.71 -2.95
N CYS A 12 -3.51 -6.92 -2.64
CA CYS A 12 -2.77 -6.08 -1.70
C CYS A 12 -2.81 -4.59 -2.09
N GLY A 13 -2.80 -4.28 -3.39
CA GLY A 13 -2.93 -2.90 -3.88
C GLY A 13 -4.34 -2.31 -3.70
N VAL A 14 -5.39 -3.13 -3.72
CA VAL A 14 -6.78 -2.67 -3.47
C VAL A 14 -6.93 -2.29 -2.00
N ALA A 15 -6.47 -3.17 -1.12
CA ALA A 15 -6.46 -2.94 0.32
C ALA A 15 -5.59 -1.73 0.69
N ALA A 16 -4.42 -1.58 0.08
CA ALA A 16 -3.54 -0.42 0.27
C ALA A 16 -4.24 0.89 -0.11
N LEU A 17 -4.90 0.93 -1.28
CA LEU A 17 -5.69 2.09 -1.70
C LEU A 17 -6.82 2.39 -0.70
N ALA A 18 -7.61 1.38 -0.31
CA ALA A 18 -8.71 1.53 0.63
C ALA A 18 -8.24 2.14 1.97
N MET A 19 -7.11 1.64 2.49
CA MET A 19 -6.49 2.14 3.72
C MET A 19 -6.00 3.59 3.61
N LEU A 20 -5.26 3.91 2.54
CA LEU A 20 -4.71 5.25 2.35
C LEU A 20 -5.80 6.30 2.08
N ALA A 21 -6.83 5.93 1.31
CA ALA A 21 -7.92 6.82 0.93
C ALA A 21 -9.05 6.89 1.97
N ASP A 22 -9.05 6.03 3.00
CA ASP A 22 -10.13 5.86 3.98
C ASP A 22 -11.49 5.61 3.33
N VAL A 23 -11.50 4.64 2.40
CA VAL A 23 -12.68 4.19 1.67
C VAL A 23 -12.88 2.68 1.86
N SER A 24 -14.04 2.16 1.46
CA SER A 24 -14.27 0.72 1.51
C SER A 24 -13.41 -0.03 0.48
N TYR A 25 -13.21 -1.32 0.73
CA TYR A 25 -12.55 -2.21 -0.22
C TYR A 25 -13.25 -2.21 -1.58
N GLU A 26 -14.59 -2.22 -1.58
CA GLU A 26 -15.43 -2.19 -2.77
C GLU A 26 -15.20 -0.92 -3.58
N GLN A 27 -15.17 0.25 -2.95
CA GLN A 27 -14.92 1.52 -3.62
C GLN A 27 -13.53 1.55 -4.27
N ALA A 28 -12.50 1.10 -3.54
CA ALA A 28 -11.15 1.00 -4.08
C ALA A 28 -11.06 0.01 -5.26
N LEU A 29 -11.72 -1.14 -5.14
CA LEU A 29 -11.75 -2.17 -6.18
C LEU A 29 -12.47 -1.68 -7.45
N GLU A 30 -13.61 -1.02 -7.28
CA GLU A 30 -14.39 -0.43 -8.37
C GLU A 30 -13.56 0.60 -9.13
N PHE A 31 -12.91 1.53 -8.41
CA PHE A 31 -12.02 2.51 -9.02
C PHE A 31 -10.91 1.84 -9.84
N LEU A 32 -10.22 0.85 -9.24
CA LEU A 32 -9.09 0.18 -9.89
C LEU A 32 -9.52 -0.67 -11.10
N ARG A 33 -10.72 -1.26 -11.07
CA ARG A 33 -11.28 -2.04 -12.20
C ARG A 33 -11.82 -1.14 -13.30
N GLY A 34 -12.52 -0.07 -12.95
CA GLY A 34 -13.13 0.87 -13.90
C GLY A 34 -12.09 1.71 -14.63
N SER A 35 -11.02 2.09 -13.92
CA SER A 35 -9.98 2.98 -14.45
C SER A 35 -8.85 2.25 -15.18
N PHE A 36 -8.64 0.95 -14.91
CA PHE A 36 -7.51 0.20 -15.46
C PHE A 36 -7.93 -1.19 -15.96
N ARG A 37 -7.97 -1.36 -17.29
CA ARG A 37 -8.28 -2.65 -17.92
C ARG A 37 -7.21 -3.72 -17.57
N HIS A 38 -7.67 -4.88 -17.11
CA HIS A 38 -6.96 -6.18 -17.12
C HIS A 38 -5.57 -6.28 -16.47
N THR A 39 -5.24 -5.52 -15.42
CA THR A 39 -3.97 -5.72 -14.72
C THR A 39 -4.13 -6.55 -13.46
N ARG A 40 -3.51 -7.73 -13.42
CA ARG A 40 -3.36 -8.54 -12.20
C ARG A 40 -2.49 -7.88 -11.14
N ILE A 41 -1.62 -6.95 -11.53
CA ILE A 41 -0.70 -6.26 -10.63
C ILE A 41 -1.06 -4.78 -10.59
N ILE A 42 -1.33 -4.27 -9.40
CA ILE A 42 -1.59 -2.87 -9.13
C ILE A 42 -0.25 -2.18 -8.88
N SER A 43 0.10 -1.21 -9.72
CA SER A 43 1.32 -0.40 -9.54
C SER A 43 1.08 0.74 -8.55
N SER A 44 2.16 1.27 -7.97
CA SER A 44 2.10 2.45 -7.11
C SER A 44 1.38 3.62 -7.77
N GLY A 45 1.65 3.92 -9.04
CA GLY A 45 1.00 5.01 -9.76
C GLY A 45 -0.53 4.89 -9.80
N LYS A 46 -1.08 3.67 -9.85
CA LYS A 46 -2.54 3.45 -9.79
C LYS A 46 -3.10 3.68 -8.39
N ILE A 47 -2.36 3.28 -7.36
CA ILE A 47 -2.72 3.53 -5.96
C ILE A 47 -2.71 5.05 -5.72
N LEU A 48 -1.64 5.74 -6.10
CA LEU A 48 -1.53 7.19 -5.96
C LEU A 48 -2.64 7.94 -6.74
N ALA A 49 -2.94 7.51 -7.96
CA ALA A 49 -4.06 8.07 -8.73
C ALA A 49 -5.41 7.87 -8.02
N GLY A 50 -5.62 6.72 -7.37
CA GLY A 50 -6.81 6.45 -6.56
C GLY A 50 -6.88 7.31 -5.29
N VAL A 51 -5.75 7.48 -4.60
CA VAL A 51 -5.66 8.36 -3.43
C VAL A 51 -6.06 9.79 -3.81
N THR A 52 -5.55 10.30 -4.94
CA THR A 52 -5.94 11.59 -5.51
C THR A 52 -7.41 11.64 -5.90
N HIS A 53 -7.93 10.59 -6.54
CA HIS A 53 -9.34 10.52 -6.93
C HIS A 53 -10.30 10.62 -5.73
N PHE A 54 -9.93 10.01 -4.60
CA PHE A 54 -10.71 10.06 -3.36
C PHE A 54 -10.41 11.29 -2.48
N GLY A 55 -9.74 12.32 -3.03
CA GLY A 55 -9.59 13.62 -2.38
C GLY A 55 -8.41 13.74 -1.42
N ARG A 56 -7.43 12.84 -1.49
CA ARG A 56 -6.18 12.92 -0.71
C ARG A 56 -4.99 13.27 -1.60
N THR A 57 -3.93 13.85 -1.04
CA THR A 57 -2.78 14.30 -1.82
C THR A 57 -1.50 13.58 -1.39
N PRO A 58 -0.89 12.76 -2.26
CA PRO A 58 0.42 12.19 -1.99
C PRO A 58 1.50 13.28 -1.80
N LEU A 59 2.42 13.07 -0.86
CA LEU A 59 3.57 14.00 -0.68
C LEU A 59 4.60 13.85 -1.78
N GLY A 60 4.67 12.67 -2.40
CA GLY A 60 5.59 12.41 -3.47
C GLY A 60 5.16 11.21 -4.31
N ASP A 61 5.72 11.14 -5.51
CA ASP A 61 5.58 10.02 -6.43
C ASP A 61 6.84 9.15 -6.52
N ARG A 62 7.88 9.51 -5.75
CA ARG A 62 9.19 8.85 -5.76
C ARG A 62 9.29 7.79 -4.67
N CYS A 63 9.74 6.60 -5.06
CA CYS A 63 10.07 5.54 -4.12
C CYS A 63 11.38 5.89 -3.42
N ILE A 64 11.32 6.11 -2.11
CA ILE A 64 12.47 6.33 -1.22
C ILE A 64 12.89 4.97 -0.65
N ARG A 65 14.20 4.71 -0.54
CA ARG A 65 14.69 3.48 0.10
C ARG A 65 14.67 3.65 1.61
N ILE A 66 14.16 2.65 2.34
CA ILE A 66 14.11 2.66 3.83
C ILE A 66 15.53 2.77 4.45
N GLY A 67 16.59 2.40 3.72
CA GLY A 67 17.97 2.61 4.21
C GLY A 67 18.35 4.08 4.42
N GLU A 68 17.63 5.04 3.83
CA GLU A 68 17.91 6.47 3.95
C GLU A 68 17.09 7.16 5.06
N ARG A 69 16.01 6.51 5.55
CA ARG A 69 15.09 7.03 6.59
C ARG A 69 14.47 5.90 7.39
N GLN A 70 14.43 6.02 8.72
CA GLN A 70 13.69 5.05 9.53
C GLN A 70 12.19 5.32 9.43
N LEU A 71 11.36 4.26 9.46
CA LEU A 71 9.90 4.42 9.39
C LEU A 71 9.36 5.26 10.55
N CYS A 72 9.97 5.13 11.74
CA CYS A 72 9.59 5.91 12.92
C CYS A 72 9.82 7.42 12.79
N ASP A 73 10.63 7.84 11.81
CA ASP A 73 10.89 9.26 11.55
C ASP A 73 9.81 9.89 10.66
N LEU A 74 8.92 9.08 10.08
CA LEU A 74 7.83 9.56 9.23
C LEU A 74 6.66 10.04 10.10
N ASP A 75 6.35 11.33 10.00
CA ASP A 75 5.21 11.99 10.63
C ASP A 75 3.89 11.81 9.86
N HIS A 76 3.94 11.08 8.74
CA HIS A 76 2.81 10.83 7.84
C HIS A 76 2.75 9.35 7.45
N ASN A 77 1.60 8.94 6.93
CA ASN A 77 1.40 7.57 6.48
C ASN A 77 2.19 7.31 5.19
N ALA A 78 2.58 6.07 4.92
CA ALA A 78 3.33 5.76 3.71
C ALA A 78 2.89 4.44 3.07
N LEU A 79 2.93 4.40 1.74
CA LEU A 79 2.78 3.18 0.97
C LEU A 79 4.14 2.46 0.93
N LEU A 80 4.22 1.28 1.53
CA LEU A 80 5.43 0.46 1.55
C LEU A 80 5.41 -0.53 0.40
N ARG A 81 6.51 -0.58 -0.35
CA ARG A 81 6.79 -1.62 -1.33
C ARG A 81 7.72 -2.65 -0.71
N GLY A 82 7.33 -3.91 -0.74
CA GLY A 82 8.20 -4.99 -0.28
C GLY A 82 7.97 -6.29 -1.03
N VAL A 83 8.44 -7.37 -0.44
CA VAL A 83 8.22 -8.74 -0.89
C VAL A 83 7.73 -9.62 0.25
N LEU A 84 6.75 -10.47 -0.04
CA LEU A 84 6.40 -11.60 0.81
C LEU A 84 7.24 -12.81 0.42
N ILE A 85 7.65 -13.59 1.43
CA ILE A 85 8.50 -14.78 1.25
C ILE A 85 7.70 -16.03 1.60
N GLU A 86 7.55 -16.95 0.64
CA GLU A 86 6.94 -18.27 0.85
C GLU A 86 7.92 -19.35 0.42
N GLY A 87 8.61 -19.96 1.39
CA GLY A 87 9.71 -20.87 1.10
C GLY A 87 10.83 -20.18 0.30
N GLN A 88 11.03 -20.59 -0.96
CA GLN A 88 12.02 -20.01 -1.88
C GLN A 88 11.42 -18.97 -2.85
N ARG A 89 10.11 -18.70 -2.77
CA ARG A 89 9.41 -17.78 -3.68
C ARG A 89 9.31 -16.39 -3.05
N LYS A 90 9.48 -15.36 -3.88
CA LYS A 90 9.29 -13.94 -3.51
C LYS A 90 8.15 -13.34 -4.33
N PHE A 91 7.19 -12.71 -3.65
CA PHE A 91 6.05 -12.05 -4.29
C PHE A 91 6.07 -10.57 -3.98
N GLY A 92 5.90 -9.71 -5.00
CA GLY A 92 5.77 -8.28 -4.77
C GLY A 92 4.55 -7.95 -3.92
N HIS A 93 4.70 -7.06 -2.95
CA HIS A 93 3.66 -6.78 -1.97
C HIS A 93 3.58 -5.30 -1.59
N TRP A 94 2.36 -4.88 -1.23
CA TRP A 94 2.07 -3.53 -0.73
C TRP A 94 1.61 -3.63 0.72
N ALA A 95 2.20 -2.80 1.58
CA ALA A 95 1.77 -2.60 2.96
C ALA A 95 1.70 -1.09 3.25
N ILE A 96 1.11 -0.70 4.38
CA ILE A 96 1.02 0.71 4.77
C ILE A 96 1.81 0.95 6.05
N TRP A 97 2.56 2.03 6.13
CA TRP A 97 3.04 2.58 7.39
C TRP A 97 1.94 3.48 7.98
N ASP A 98 1.47 3.16 9.19
CA ASP A 98 0.61 4.02 9.98
C ASP A 98 1.46 4.82 10.97
N CYS A 99 1.63 6.12 10.72
CA CYS A 99 2.46 6.98 11.55
C CYS A 99 1.87 7.22 12.94
N PHE A 100 0.53 7.19 13.08
CA PHE A 100 -0.13 7.46 14.35
C PHE A 100 0.07 6.33 15.34
N ASP A 101 -0.09 5.10 14.87
CA ASP A 101 0.09 3.89 15.68
C ASP A 101 1.54 3.36 15.62
N GLN A 102 2.41 4.02 14.86
CA GLN A 102 3.80 3.62 14.58
C GLN A 102 3.92 2.13 14.21
N THR A 103 3.04 1.67 13.33
CA THR A 103 2.98 0.26 12.92
C THR A 103 2.87 0.13 11.42
N ILE A 104 3.42 -0.97 10.90
CA ILE A 104 3.06 -1.44 9.56
C ILE A 104 1.63 -2.00 9.63
N ARG A 105 0.80 -1.80 8.62
CA ARG A 105 -0.49 -2.47 8.40
C ARG A 105 -0.38 -3.32 7.13
N ASP A 106 -0.36 -4.62 7.32
CA ASP A 106 -0.21 -5.59 6.24
C ASP A 106 -1.59 -6.12 5.77
N PRO A 107 -1.98 -5.88 4.50
CA PRO A 107 -3.18 -6.47 3.90
C PRO A 107 -3.24 -8.01 3.97
N TYR A 108 -2.10 -8.68 4.04
CA TYR A 108 -1.98 -10.14 4.11
C TYR A 108 -1.95 -10.67 5.55
N ALA A 109 -2.26 -9.82 6.54
CA ALA A 109 -2.37 -10.18 7.95
C ALA A 109 -1.10 -10.85 8.53
N TYR A 110 0.09 -10.51 8.02
CA TYR A 110 1.36 -11.10 8.42
C TYR A 110 1.42 -12.62 8.26
N MET A 111 0.61 -13.19 7.37
CA MET A 111 0.62 -14.63 7.10
C MET A 111 1.96 -15.11 6.52
N LEU A 112 2.76 -14.20 5.95
CA LEU A 112 4.11 -14.46 5.46
C LEU A 112 5.09 -13.38 5.93
N PRO A 113 6.38 -13.70 6.10
CA PRO A 113 7.41 -12.71 6.34
C PRO A 113 7.43 -11.63 5.25
N PHE A 114 7.44 -10.36 5.67
CA PHE A 114 7.49 -9.20 4.80
C PHE A 114 8.87 -8.53 4.87
N GLU A 115 9.54 -8.45 3.73
CA GLU A 115 10.80 -7.73 3.56
C GLU A 115 10.54 -6.45 2.77
N THR A 116 10.67 -5.29 3.42
CA THR A 116 10.50 -3.98 2.78
C THR A 116 11.65 -3.67 1.82
N LEU A 117 11.32 -3.20 0.62
CA LEU A 117 12.29 -2.79 -0.43
C LEU A 117 12.33 -1.26 -0.64
N GLY A 118 11.29 -0.55 -0.24
CA GLY A 118 11.18 0.91 -0.36
C GLY A 118 9.84 1.44 0.15
N LEU A 119 9.69 2.75 0.21
CA LEU A 119 8.48 3.45 0.64
C LEU A 119 8.12 4.58 -0.34
N LEU A 120 6.84 4.91 -0.41
CA LEU A 120 6.26 6.05 -1.12
C LEU A 120 5.47 6.86 -0.09
N GLU A 121 5.80 8.13 0.07
CA GLU A 121 5.26 9.01 1.11
C GLU A 121 3.85 9.51 0.74
N VAL A 122 2.88 9.38 1.66
CA VAL A 122 1.48 9.80 1.44
C VAL A 122 0.93 10.55 2.66
N SER A 123 0.82 11.88 2.58
CA SER A 123 0.23 12.69 3.67
C SER A 123 -1.28 12.82 3.58
N TRP A 124 -1.88 13.10 4.74
CA TRP A 124 -3.12 13.86 4.89
C TRP A 124 -3.16 14.48 6.29
#